data_AF-A0A292RKK5-F1
#
_entry.id   AF-A0A292RKK5-F1
#
_cell.length_a   1.000
_cell.length_b   1.000
_cell.length_c   1.000
_cell.angle_alpha   90.00
_cell.angle_beta   90.00
_cell.angle_gamma   90.00
#
_symmetry.space_group_name_H-M   'P 1'
#
loop_
_entity.id
_entity.type
_entity.pdbx_description
1 polymer ?
#
loop_
_entity_poly.entity_id
_entity_poly.type
_entity_poly.pdbx_seq_one_letter_code
_entity_poly.pdbx_strand_id
1 'polypeptide(L)' 'MTNPDFTKIAEAYDLFAVRVRTKEELIPALEKAIRHQGTAIVDIVIDSFENI' A
#
# COMPACT_ATOMS: atom_id res chain seq x y z
N MET A 1 8.21 18.24 0.90
CA MET A 1 6.81 17.78 1.09
C MET A 1 6.87 16.33 1.52
N THR A 2 6.14 15.94 2.57
CA THR A 2 6.12 14.55 3.06
C THR A 2 4.91 13.85 2.45
N ASN A 3 5.11 12.68 1.83
CA ASN A 3 3.98 11.90 1.33
C ASN A 3 3.10 11.46 2.51
N PRO A 4 1.76 11.62 2.44
CA PRO A 4 0.87 11.17 3.50
C PRO A 4 0.98 9.68 3.79
N ASP A 5 0.61 9.26 5.00
CA ASP A 5 0.40 7.85 5.29
C ASP A 5 -1.03 7.44 4.93
N PHE A 6 -1.21 6.87 3.74
CA PHE A 6 -2.52 6.42 3.26
C PHE A 6 -3.07 5.24 4.08
N THR A 7 -2.20 4.48 4.77
CA THR A 7 -2.65 3.39 5.64
C THR A 7 -3.40 3.91 6.87
N LYS A 8 -3.00 5.08 7.40
CA LYS A 8 -3.69 5.73 8.52
C LYS A 8 -5.08 6.24 8.15
N ILE A 9 -5.24 6.68 6.90
CA ILE A 9 -6.55 7.07 6.38
C ILE A 9 -7.44 5.82 6.26
N ALA A 10 -6.92 4.74 5.71
CA ALA A 10 -7.65 3.48 5.57
C ALA A 10 -8.11 2.90 6.92
N GLU A 11 -7.24 2.94 7.92
CA GLU A 11 -7.53 2.52 9.30
C GLU A 11 -8.73 3.26 9.89
N ALA A 12 -8.88 4.56 9.60
CA ALA A 12 -10.02 5.36 10.08
C ALA A 12 -11.37 4.97 9.45
N TYR A 13 -11.35 4.22 8.35
CA TYR A 13 -12.55 3.71 7.66
C TYR A 13 -12.71 2.19 7.80
N ASP A 14 -11.97 1.55 8.72
CA ASP A 14 -11.93 0.08 8.88
C ASP A 14 -11.58 -0.67 7.58
N LEU A 15 -10.76 -0.05 6.71
CA LEU A 15 -10.32 -0.64 5.46
C LEU A 15 -8.98 -1.36 5.64
N PHE A 16 -8.82 -2.47 4.92
CA PHE A 16 -7.52 -3.12 4.82
C PHE A 16 -6.56 -2.23 4.02
N ALA A 17 -5.38 -1.96 4.59
CA ALA A 17 -4.31 -1.28 3.88
C ALA A 17 -2.93 -1.88 4.20
N VAL A 18 -2.06 -1.88 3.19
CA VAL A 18 -0.66 -2.29 3.30
C VAL A 18 0.23 -1.30 2.55
N ARG A 19 1.34 -0.92 3.17
CA ARG A 19 2.36 -0.08 2.55
C ARG A 19 3.53 -0.94 2.09
N VAL A 20 3.95 -0.74 0.85
CA VAL A 20 5.03 -1.44 0.15
C VAL A 20 6.17 -0.45 -0.06
N ARG A 21 7.37 -0.77 0.43
CA ARG A 21 8.59 0.04 0.29
C ARG A 21 9.65 -0.62 -0.57
N THR A 22 9.59 -1.93 -0.77
CA THR A 22 10.54 -2.65 -1.62
C THR A 22 9.83 -3.50 -2.66
N LYS A 23 10.57 -3.89 -3.70
CA LYS A 23 10.03 -4.73 -4.79
C LYS A 23 9.63 -6.12 -4.29
N GLU A 24 10.35 -6.66 -3.32
CA GLU A 24 10.10 -7.97 -2.71
C GLU A 24 8.80 -7.99 -1.90
N GLU A 25 8.38 -6.84 -1.37
CA GLU A 25 7.13 -6.68 -0.62
C GLU A 25 5.90 -6.64 -1.54
N LEU A 26 6.07 -6.32 -2.82
CA LEU A 26 4.96 -6.08 -3.76
C LEU A 26 4.08 -7.32 -3.96
N ILE A 27 4.67 -8.46 -4.33
CA ILE A 27 3.90 -9.68 -4.59
C ILE A 27 3.15 -10.16 -3.33
N PRO A 28 3.80 -10.29 -2.15
CA PRO A 28 3.10 -10.64 -0.92
C PRO A 28 1.99 -9.65 -0.53
N ALA A 29 2.17 -8.35 -0.77
CA ALA A 29 1.17 -7.33 -0.47
C ALA A 29 -0.06 -7.44 -1.39
N LEU A 30 0.16 -7.64 -2.70
CA LEU A 30 -0.90 -7.86 -3.66
C LEU A 30 -1.69 -9.13 -3.34
N GLU A 31 -1.01 -10.22 -3.02
CA GLU A 31 -1.68 -11.45 -2.62
C GLU A 31 -2.57 -11.28 -1.37
N LYS A 32 -2.09 -10.55 -0.36
CA LYS A 32 -2.89 -10.23 0.83
C LYS A 32 -4.12 -9.39 0.48
N ALA A 33 -3.94 -8.38 -0.37
CA ALA A 33 -5.02 -7.52 -0.84
C ALA A 33 -6.08 -8.30 -1.64
N ILE A 34 -5.66 -9.19 -2.53
CA ILE A 34 -6.57 -10.03 -3.34
C ILE A 34 -7.35 -11.02 -2.47
N ARG A 35 -6.72 -11.60 -1.44
CA ARG A 35 -7.38 -12.52 -0.50
C ARG A 35 -8.31 -11.80 0.48
N HIS A 36 -8.18 -10.48 0.65
CA HIS A 36 -9.04 -9.71 1.53
C HIS A 36 -10.45 -9.60 0.92
N GLN A 37 -11.46 -9.96 1.71
CA GLN A 37 -12.86 -9.76 1.30
C GLN A 37 -13.28 -8.32 1.59
N GLY A 38 -13.19 -7.48 0.56
CA GLY A 38 -13.57 -6.07 0.66
C GLY A 38 -12.57 -5.17 -0.05
N THR A 39 -12.65 -3.88 0.24
CA THR A 39 -11.74 -2.89 -0.34
C THR A 39 -10.37 -2.99 0.32
N ALA A 40 -9.34 -3.08 -0.51
CA ALA A 40 -7.95 -3.11 -0.11
C ALA A 40 -7.19 -1.91 -0.70
N ILE A 41 -6.40 -1.24 0.12
CA ILE A 41 -5.49 -0.17 -0.32
C ILE A 41 -4.05 -0.70 -0.29
N VAL A 42 -3.35 -0.61 -1.41
CA VAL A 42 -1.92 -0.95 -1.52
C VAL A 42 -1.16 0.33 -1.82
N ASP A 43 -0.46 0.85 -0.82
CA ASP A 43 0.32 2.10 -0.91
C ASP A 43 1.77 1.77 -1.29
N ILE A 44 2.15 2.01 -2.54
CA ILE A 44 3.47 1.71 -3.08
C ILE A 44 4.33 2.97 -3.03
N VAL A 45 5.35 2.95 -2.17
CA VAL A 45 6.31 4.04 -2.06
C VAL A 45 7.38 3.85 -3.14
N ILE A 46 7.35 4.71 -4.14
CA ILE A 46 8.36 4.78 -5.22
C ILE A 46 9.30 5.94 -4.91
N ASP A 47 10.60 5.73 -5.08
CA ASP A 47 11.55 6.85 -5.00
C ASP A 47 11.39 7.73 -6.25
N SER A 48 11.30 9.04 -6.03
CA SER A 48 11.16 10.07 -7.06
C SER A 48 12.23 10.02 -8.18
N PHE A 49 13.32 9.25 -8.00
CA PHE A 49 14.38 9.06 -8.99
C PHE A 49 14.34 7.74 -9.76
N GLU A 50 13.41 6.82 -9.48
CA GLU A 50 13.18 5.67 -10.36
C GLU A 50 12.35 6.11 -11.58
N ASN A 51 12.99 6.05 -12.77
CA ASN A 51 12.32 6.31 -14.04
C ASN A 51 11.15 5.35 -14.25
N ILE A 52 9.96 5.91 -14.46
CA ILE A 52 8.71 5.25 -14.89
C ILE A 52 8.76 4.84 -16.37
#